data_AF-Q4ZH56-F1
#
_entry.id   AF-Q4ZH56-F1
#
_cell.length_a   1.000
_cell.length_b   1.000
_cell.length_c   1.000
_cell.angle_alpha   90.00
_cell.angle_beta   90.00
_cell.angle_gamma   90.00
#
_symmetry.space_group_name_H-M   'P 1'
#
loop_
_entity.id
_entity.type
_entity.pdbx_description
1 polymer ?
#
loop_
_entity_poly.entity_id
_entity_poly.type
_entity_poly.pdbx_seq_one_letter_code
_entity_poly.pdbx_strand_id
1 'polypeptide(L)' 'VDGELFVHYNSTARRVVPRTEWMAANTDQQYWEQIDQIVQGREQIDRENLGILQRRYNQ' A
#
# COMPACT_ATOMS: atom_id res chain seq x y z
N VAL A 1 -6.42 -8.36 10.27
CA VAL A 1 -7.78 -8.84 10.57
C VAL A 1 -7.78 -9.21 12.04
N ASP A 2 -8.87 -8.94 12.78
CA ASP A 2 -8.94 -9.29 14.22
C ASP A 2 -7.77 -8.74 15.08
N GLY A 3 -7.29 -7.54 14.74
CA GLY A 3 -6.15 -6.89 15.41
C GLY A 3 -4.76 -7.34 14.93
N GLU A 4 -4.68 -8.38 14.09
CA GLU A 4 -3.43 -8.85 13.49
C GLU A 4 -3.07 -8.06 12.23
N LEU A 5 -1.81 -7.62 12.13
CA LEU A 5 -1.23 -7.08 10.90
C LEU A 5 -0.93 -8.23 9.94
N PHE A 6 -1.65 -8.29 8.83
CA PHE A 6 -1.57 -9.39 7.87
C PHE A 6 -0.89 -9.01 6.55
N VAL A 7 -0.76 -7.71 6.25
CA VAL A 7 -0.05 -7.17 5.09
C VAL A 7 0.67 -5.87 5.42
N HIS A 8 1.70 -5.54 4.66
CA HIS A 8 2.41 -4.26 4.76
C HIS A 8 2.84 -3.77 3.38
N TYR A 9 2.58 -2.50 3.06
CA TYR A 9 3.12 -1.87 1.86
C TYR A 9 4.52 -1.33 2.12
N ASN A 10 5.52 -1.86 1.41
CA ASN A 10 6.88 -1.35 1.41
C ASN A 10 7.01 -0.35 0.26
N SER A 11 7.05 0.95 0.57
CA SER A 11 7.15 2.02 -0.44
C SER A 11 8.51 2.07 -1.16
N THR A 12 9.58 1.50 -0.59
CA THR A 12 10.88 1.38 -1.28
C THR A 12 10.83 0.35 -2.39
N ALA A 13 10.28 -0.83 -2.10
CA ALA A 13 10.09 -1.89 -3.09
C ALA A 13 8.84 -1.68 -3.97
N ARG A 14 7.94 -0.78 -3.53
CA ARG A 14 6.61 -0.53 -4.10
C ARG A 14 5.76 -1.80 -4.21
N ARG A 15 5.80 -2.61 -3.16
CA ARG A 15 5.09 -3.90 -3.08
C ARG A 15 4.39 -4.08 -1.76
N VAL A 16 3.23 -4.74 -1.79
CA VAL A 16 2.54 -5.26 -0.62
C VAL A 16 3.13 -6.62 -0.28
N VAL A 17 3.51 -6.78 0.99
CA VAL A 17 4.16 -7.99 1.51
C VAL A 17 3.26 -8.62 2.57
N PRO A 18 2.93 -9.92 2.47
CA PRO A 18 2.20 -10.62 3.53
C PRO A 18 3.03 -10.66 4.81
N ARG A 19 2.36 -10.49 5.96
CA ARG A 19 2.99 -10.53 7.29
C ARG A 19 2.64 -11.78 8.09
N THR A 20 1.81 -12.63 7.52
CA THR A 20 1.27 -13.83 8.13
C THR A 20 1.33 -14.99 7.14
N GLU A 21 1.64 -16.19 7.62
CA GLU A 21 1.75 -17.39 6.78
C GLU A 21 0.44 -17.72 6.06
N TRP A 22 -0.69 -17.55 6.74
CA TRP A 22 -2.00 -17.82 6.15
C TRP A 22 -2.30 -16.90 4.96
N MET A 23 -1.86 -15.62 4.97
CA MET A 23 -2.00 -14.75 3.80
C MET A 23 -1.13 -15.25 2.65
N ALA A 24 0.14 -15.57 2.92
CA ALA A 24 1.07 -16.02 1.90
C ALA A 24 0.65 -17.35 1.26
N ALA A 25 0.04 -18.25 2.04
CA ALA A 25 -0.38 -19.57 1.57
C ALA A 25 -1.71 -19.57 0.79
N ASN A 26 -2.58 -18.58 1.00
CA ASN A 26 -3.95 -18.57 0.43
C ASN A 26 -4.15 -17.55 -0.70
N THR A 27 -3.11 -16.83 -1.12
CA THR A 27 -3.20 -15.82 -2.17
C THR A 27 -2.19 -16.13 -3.27
N ASP A 28 -2.58 -15.86 -4.52
CA ASP A 28 -1.73 -16.11 -5.68
C ASP A 28 -0.98 -14.84 -6.13
N GLN A 29 -0.09 -15.01 -7.11
CA GLN A 29 0.70 -13.90 -7.64
C GLN A 29 -0.20 -12.83 -8.31
N GLN A 30 -1.27 -13.24 -8.99
CA GLN A 30 -2.17 -12.31 -9.68
C GLN A 30 -2.88 -11.39 -8.69
N TYR A 31 -3.31 -11.93 -7.55
CA TYR A 31 -3.86 -11.15 -6.44
C TYR A 31 -2.87 -10.06 -5.99
N TRP A 32 -1.61 -10.43 -5.74
CA TRP A 32 -0.59 -9.48 -5.30
C TRP A 32 -0.27 -8.42 -6.36
N GLU A 33 -0.20 -8.79 -7.64
CA GLU A 33 0.03 -7.84 -8.74
C GLU A 33 -1.09 -6.80 -8.84
N GLN A 34 -2.35 -7.22 -8.69
CA GLN A 34 -3.49 -6.30 -8.67
C GLN A 34 -3.43 -5.36 -7.45
N ILE A 35 -3.11 -5.90 -6.28
CA ILE A 35 -3.01 -5.11 -5.04
C ILE A 35 -1.85 -4.11 -5.13
N ASP A 36 -0.70 -4.50 -5.68
CA ASP A 36 0.43 -3.62 -5.91
C ASP A 36 0.04 -2.43 -6.79
N GLN A 37 -0.65 -2.66 -7.91
CA GLN A 37 -1.11 -1.58 -8.79
C GLN A 37 -2.04 -0.58 -8.08
N ILE A 38 -2.99 -1.09 -7.29
CA ILE A 38 -3.93 -0.25 -6.55
C ILE A 38 -3.20 0.61 -5.52
N VAL A 39 -2.29 0.02 -4.74
CA VAL A 39 -1.59 0.75 -3.68
C VAL A 39 -0.57 1.73 -4.25
N GLN A 40 0.10 1.39 -5.36
CA GLN A 40 0.97 2.33 -6.08
C GLN A 40 0.20 3.54 -6.62
N GLY A 41 -1.03 3.35 -7.12
CA GLY A 41 -1.90 4.45 -7.54
C GLY A 41 -2.29 5.36 -6.37
N ARG A 42 -2.61 4.77 -5.21
CA ARG A 42 -2.90 5.53 -3.97
C ARG A 42 -1.69 6.31 -3.48
N GLU A 43 -0.51 5.69 -3.50
CA GLU A 43 0.75 6.36 -3.13
C GLU A 43 0.97 7.64 -3.95
N GLN A 44 0.73 7.60 -5.26
CA GLN A 44 0.85 8.77 -6.12
C GLN A 44 -0.14 9.88 -5.72
N ILE A 45 -1.41 9.52 -5.56
CA ILE A 45 -2.48 10.47 -5.20
C ILE A 45 -2.18 11.11 -3.83
N ASP A 46 -1.76 10.31 -2.86
CA ASP A 46 -1.43 10.80 -1.51
C ASP A 46 -0.24 11.76 -1.55
N ARG A 47 0.80 11.46 -2.34
CA ARG A 47 1.95 12.35 -2.53
C ARG A 47 1.54 13.69 -3.17
N GLU A 48 0.70 13.66 -4.20
CA GLU A 48 0.19 14.88 -4.85
C GLU A 48 -0.67 15.71 -3.87
N ASN A 49 -1.56 15.05 -3.13
CA ASN A 49 -2.41 15.68 -2.13
C ASN A 49 -1.58 16.33 -1.02
N LEU A 50 -0.53 15.66 -0.51
CA LEU A 50 0.37 16.25 0.48
C LEU A 50 1.03 17.54 -0.04
N GLY A 51 1.47 17.56 -1.29
CA GLY A 51 2.02 18.78 -1.92
C GLY A 51 0.98 19.90 -2.10
N ILE A 52 -0.29 19.55 -2.34
CA ILE A 52 -1.39 20.54 -2.37
C ILE A 52 -1.67 21.08 -0.98
N LEU A 53 -1.77 20.21 0.02
CA LEU A 53 -2.04 20.59 1.41
C LEU A 53 -0.91 21.48 1.96
N GLN A 54 0.35 21.13 1.70
CA GLN A 54 1.50 21.94 2.09
C GLN A 54 1.42 23.36 1.51
N ARG A 55 1.02 23.51 0.24
CA ARG A 55 0.85 24.82 -0.40
C ARG A 55 -0.33 25.63 0.14
N ARG A 56 -1.39 24.97 0.63
CA ARG A 56 -2.59 25.64 1.16
C ARG A 56 -2.44 26.03 2.63
N TYR A 57 -1.79 25.21 3.43
CA TYR A 57 -1.66 25.41 4.88
C TYR A 57 -0.38 26.13 5.29
N ASN A 58 0.62 26.23 4.41
CA ASN A 58 1.82 27.05 4.63
C ASN A 58 1.75 28.39 3.86
N GLN A 59 0.54 28.92 3.67
CA GLN A 59 0.30 30.33 3.34
C GLN A 59 0.15 31.16 4.62
#